data_AF-A0A4R1Q2U3-F1
#
_entry.id   AF-A0A4R1Q2U3-F1
#
_cell.length_a   1.000
_cell.length_b   1.000
_cell.length_c   1.000
_cell.angle_alpha   90.00
_cell.angle_beta   90.00
_cell.angle_gamma   90.00
#
_symmetry.space_group_name_H-M   'P 1'
#
loop_
_entity.id
_entity.type
_entity.pdbx_description
1 polymer ?
#
loop_
_entity_poly.entity_id
_entity_poly.type
_entity_poly.pdbx_seq_one_letter_code
_entity_poly.pdbx_strand_id
1 'polypeptide(L)'
;MRGGGLTAAGVSKILASKRVQEFKDFVKSTTILKVPHHGRENACSQDMSDAFGSSPVLSVVSDEVLNEKNEGISNTPWYTARTNDEKIKINNNLVSRKVLTTRSDKDIFLKISPTGKISVNTNYFANVLAEIAKVK
;
A
#
# COMPACT_ATOMS: atom_id res chain seq x y z
N MET A 1 -1.45 -9.25 -13.40
CA MET A 1 -2.35 -9.40 -12.23
C MET A 1 -2.84 -8.03 -11.82
N ARG A 2 -4.13 -7.83 -11.55
CA ARG A 2 -4.65 -6.61 -10.92
C ARG A 2 -4.53 -6.80 -9.40
N GLY A 3 -3.53 -6.22 -8.75
CA GLY A 3 -3.27 -6.34 -7.30
C GLY A 3 -4.29 -5.63 -6.37
N GLY A 4 -5.45 -5.25 -6.91
CA GLY A 4 -6.51 -4.52 -6.20
C GLY A 4 -7.11 -5.36 -5.06
N GLY A 5 -7.64 -6.53 -5.40
CA GLY A 5 -8.33 -7.47 -4.50
C GLY A 5 -7.65 -8.83 -4.42
N LEU A 6 -6.32 -8.88 -4.46
CA LEU A 6 -5.59 -10.12 -4.19
C LEU A 6 -5.90 -10.55 -2.75
N THR A 7 -6.43 -11.76 -2.57
CA THR A 7 -6.75 -12.31 -1.24
C THR A 7 -5.68 -13.29 -0.79
N ALA A 8 -5.65 -13.63 0.50
CA ALA A 8 -4.76 -14.65 1.04
C ALA A 8 -4.97 -15.99 0.32
N ALA A 9 -6.23 -16.37 0.08
CA ALA A 9 -6.57 -17.57 -0.70
C ALA A 9 -6.05 -17.50 -2.14
N GLY A 10 -6.09 -16.33 -2.78
CA GLY A 10 -5.50 -16.11 -4.10
C GLY A 10 -3.99 -16.30 -4.10
N VAL A 11 -3.29 -15.78 -3.09
CA VAL A 11 -1.85 -15.99 -2.89
C VAL A 11 -1.53 -17.46 -2.69
N SER A 12 -2.24 -18.16 -1.81
CA SER A 12 -2.01 -19.60 -1.57
C SER A 12 -2.18 -20.43 -2.86
N LYS A 13 -3.17 -20.10 -3.71
CA LYS A 13 -3.33 -20.74 -5.03
C LYS A 13 -2.13 -20.51 -5.95
N ILE A 14 -1.56 -19.30 -5.96
CA ILE A 14 -0.37 -18.98 -6.76
C ILE A 14 0.85 -19.75 -6.23
N LEU A 15 1.02 -19.78 -4.92
CA LEU A 15 2.15 -20.46 -4.26
C LEU A 15 2.10 -21.99 -4.41
N ALA A 16 0.90 -22.57 -4.53
CA ALA A 16 0.71 -23.98 -4.85
C ALA A 16 0.82 -24.31 -6.36
N SER A 17 0.99 -23.30 -7.22
CA SER A 17 1.05 -23.49 -8.66
C SER A 17 2.49 -23.64 -9.18
N LYS A 18 2.63 -24.07 -10.43
CA LYS A 18 3.91 -24.12 -11.15
C LYS A 18 4.59 -22.75 -11.31
N ARG A 19 3.87 -21.66 -11.02
CA ARG A 19 4.34 -20.26 -11.18
C ARG A 19 4.87 -19.64 -9.88
N VAL A 20 5.00 -20.42 -8.81
CA VAL A 20 5.45 -19.94 -7.50
C VAL A 20 6.77 -19.17 -7.57
N GLN A 21 7.73 -19.67 -8.36
CA GLN A 21 9.05 -19.04 -8.45
C GLN A 21 8.98 -17.72 -9.23
N GLU A 22 8.27 -17.68 -10.35
CA GLU A 22 8.00 -16.43 -11.09
C GLU A 22 7.34 -15.38 -10.20
N PHE A 23 6.37 -15.79 -9.38
CA PHE A 23 5.69 -14.88 -8.47
C PHE A 23 6.64 -14.33 -7.41
N LYS A 24 7.40 -15.20 -6.73
CA LYS A 24 8.38 -14.79 -5.72
C LYS A 24 9.44 -13.86 -6.32
N ASP A 25 9.98 -14.19 -7.49
CA ASP A 25 10.97 -13.36 -8.17
C ASP A 25 10.41 -11.99 -8.60
N PHE A 26 9.13 -11.94 -8.97
CA PHE A 26 8.45 -10.69 -9.28
C PHE A 26 8.25 -9.80 -8.05
N VAL A 27 7.90 -10.38 -6.89
CA VAL A 27 7.54 -9.58 -5.70
C VAL A 27 8.69 -9.33 -4.72
N LYS A 28 9.77 -10.11 -4.75
CA LYS A 28 10.85 -10.11 -3.72
C LYS A 28 11.63 -8.79 -3.56
N SER A 29 11.53 -7.88 -4.53
CA SER A 29 12.27 -6.60 -4.54
C SER A 29 11.32 -5.40 -4.46
N THR A 30 10.16 -5.58 -3.84
CA THR A 30 9.15 -4.53 -3.70
C THR A 30 9.63 -3.44 -2.74
N THR A 31 9.88 -2.24 -3.25
CA THR A 31 10.22 -1.06 -2.43
C THR A 31 8.98 -0.40 -1.80
N ILE A 32 7.90 -0.27 -2.58
CA ILE A 32 6.64 0.34 -2.14
C ILE A 32 5.52 -0.67 -2.33
N LEU A 33 4.83 -1.01 -1.25
CA LEU A 33 3.74 -1.97 -1.26
C LEU A 33 2.40 -1.24 -1.23
N LYS A 34 1.60 -1.39 -2.29
CA LYS A 34 0.15 -1.15 -2.17
C LYS A 34 -0.45 -2.36 -1.46
N VAL A 35 -0.95 -2.15 -0.26
CA VAL A 35 -1.52 -3.23 0.55
C VAL A 35 -2.76 -3.79 -0.17
N PRO A 36 -2.84 -5.12 -0.37
CA PRO A 36 -3.96 -5.73 -1.07
C PRO A 36 -5.27 -5.53 -0.31
N HIS A 37 -6.38 -5.50 -1.05
CA HIS A 37 -7.73 -5.55 -0.50
C HIS A 37 -7.98 -4.59 0.68
N HIS A 38 -7.54 -3.33 0.54
CA HIS A 38 -7.72 -2.30 1.56
C HIS A 38 -7.08 -2.62 2.93
N GLY A 39 -6.14 -3.57 2.99
CA GLY A 39 -5.49 -3.99 4.23
C GLY A 39 -6.37 -4.83 5.15
N ARG A 40 -7.41 -5.48 4.60
CA ARG A 40 -8.31 -6.37 5.36
C ARG A 40 -7.62 -7.71 5.71
N GLU A 41 -8.05 -8.32 6.80
CA GLU A 41 -7.47 -9.56 7.34
C GLU A 41 -7.45 -10.74 6.35
N ASN A 42 -8.46 -10.84 5.48
CA ASN A 42 -8.56 -11.92 4.49
C ASN A 42 -7.63 -11.78 3.27
N ALA A 43 -6.81 -10.72 3.22
CA ALA A 43 -5.83 -10.49 2.18
C ALA A 43 -4.39 -10.51 2.67
N CYS A 44 -4.17 -10.03 3.89
CA CYS A 44 -2.86 -9.99 4.53
C CYS A 44 -2.53 -11.37 5.12
N SER A 45 -1.59 -12.12 4.52
CA SER A 45 -1.13 -13.43 5.03
C SER A 45 0.39 -13.47 5.23
N GLN A 46 0.85 -14.38 6.09
CA GLN A 46 2.29 -14.60 6.27
C GLN A 46 2.95 -15.08 4.98
N ASP A 47 2.34 -16.03 4.27
CA ASP A 47 2.80 -16.51 2.96
C ASP A 47 3.02 -15.38 1.95
N MET A 48 2.11 -14.40 1.92
CA MET A 48 2.24 -13.22 1.07
C MET A 48 3.43 -12.37 1.50
N SER A 49 3.61 -12.16 2.81
CA SER A 49 4.77 -11.47 3.38
C SER A 49 6.08 -12.15 2.97
N ASP A 50 6.15 -13.47 3.12
CA ASP A 50 7.35 -14.25 2.82
C ASP A 50 7.70 -14.19 1.33
N ALA A 51 6.69 -14.12 0.47
CA ALA A 51 6.91 -13.92 -0.96
C ALA A 51 7.55 -12.56 -1.27
N PHE A 52 7.19 -11.48 -0.55
CA PHE A 52 7.78 -10.15 -0.75
C PHE A 52 9.26 -10.07 -0.37
N GLY A 53 9.81 -11.05 0.36
CA GLY A 53 11.24 -11.24 0.62
C GLY A 53 11.89 -10.16 1.50
N SER A 54 11.85 -8.91 1.06
CA SER A 54 12.27 -7.72 1.82
C SER A 54 11.07 -6.93 2.31
N SER A 55 11.13 -6.45 3.55
CA SER A 55 10.17 -5.46 4.07
C SER A 55 10.17 -4.21 3.17
N PRO A 56 9.03 -3.81 2.58
CA PRO A 56 8.94 -2.56 1.84
C PRO A 56 9.34 -1.36 2.69
N VAL A 57 9.84 -0.31 2.05
CA VAL A 57 10.13 0.99 2.69
C VAL A 57 8.85 1.71 3.07
N LEU A 58 7.80 1.56 2.26
CA LEU A 58 6.51 2.21 2.46
C LEU A 58 5.38 1.26 2.12
N SER A 59 4.36 1.18 2.99
CA SER A 59 3.07 0.59 2.65
C SER A 59 2.00 1.66 2.42
N VAL A 60 1.22 1.52 1.36
CA VAL A 60 0.08 2.38 1.05
C VAL A 60 -1.20 1.55 1.08
N VAL A 61 -2.12 1.93 1.96
CA VAL A 61 -3.44 1.34 2.07
C VAL A 61 -4.44 2.27 1.37
N SER A 62 -5.00 1.80 0.26
CA SER A 62 -6.19 2.44 -0.29
C SER A 62 -7.37 1.96 0.55
N ASP A 63 -7.83 2.78 1.48
CA ASP A 63 -8.97 2.53 2.36
C ASP A 63 -9.86 3.77 2.37
N GLU A 64 -11.17 3.58 2.39
CA GLU A 64 -12.16 4.65 2.47
C GLU A 64 -12.89 4.57 3.83
N VAL A 65 -13.83 5.47 4.10
CA VAL A 65 -14.66 5.38 5.32
C VAL A 65 -15.52 4.11 5.23
N LEU A 66 -15.63 3.38 6.34
CA LEU A 66 -16.43 2.16 6.38
C LEU A 66 -17.89 2.46 5.98
N ASN A 67 -18.43 1.62 5.12
CA ASN A 67 -19.78 1.64 4.57
C ASN A 67 -20.22 0.19 4.30
N GLU A 68 -21.50 0.00 3.97
CA GLU A 68 -22.11 -1.31 3.71
C GLU A 68 -21.40 -2.12 2.60
N LYS A 69 -20.62 -1.46 1.73
CA LYS A 69 -19.90 -2.08 0.60
C LYS A 69 -18.45 -2.44 0.91
N ASN A 70 -17.91 -2.06 2.07
CA ASN A 70 -16.49 -2.24 2.40
C ASN A 70 -16.21 -2.64 3.87
N GLU A 71 -17.23 -3.24 4.52
CA GLU A 71 -17.17 -3.77 5.88
C GLU A 71 -16.00 -4.76 6.06
N GLY A 72 -15.32 -4.68 7.20
CA GLY A 72 -14.22 -5.58 7.57
C GLY A 72 -13.18 -4.94 8.50
N ILE A 73 -12.43 -5.78 9.20
CA ILE A 73 -11.39 -5.35 10.15
C ILE A 73 -10.08 -5.10 9.39
N SER A 74 -9.50 -3.92 9.57
CA SER A 74 -8.16 -3.60 9.05
C SER A 74 -7.10 -4.35 9.85
N ASN A 75 -6.19 -5.05 9.17
CA ASN A 75 -5.07 -5.73 9.78
C ASN A 75 -3.85 -4.79 9.92
N THR A 76 -4.03 -3.71 10.68
CA THR A 76 -3.01 -2.68 10.91
C THR A 76 -1.68 -3.20 11.46
N PRO A 77 -1.69 -4.13 12.44
CA PRO A 77 -0.45 -4.70 12.94
C PRO A 77 0.36 -5.41 11.86
N TRP A 78 -0.30 -6.12 10.93
CA TRP A 78 0.39 -6.90 9.90
C TRP A 78 1.26 -6.03 9.00
N TYR A 79 0.70 -4.97 8.41
CA TYR A 79 1.46 -4.16 7.46
C TYR A 79 2.41 -3.17 8.16
N THR A 80 2.11 -2.72 9.39
CA THR A 80 2.99 -1.80 10.14
C THR A 80 4.29 -2.48 10.60
N ALA A 81 4.22 -3.75 11.00
CA ALA A 81 5.39 -4.52 11.43
C ALA A 81 6.34 -4.89 10.28
N ARG A 82 5.90 -4.76 9.03
CA ARG A 82 6.59 -5.25 7.82
C ARG A 82 7.10 -4.12 6.92
N THR A 83 7.14 -2.91 7.45
CA THR A 83 7.69 -1.73 6.77
C THR A 83 8.95 -1.25 7.46
N ASN A 84 9.97 -0.91 6.68
CA ASN A 84 11.22 -0.39 7.21
C ASN A 84 11.07 1.07 7.67
N ASP A 85 11.88 1.46 8.67
CA ASP A 85 11.89 2.78 9.31
C ASP A 85 12.57 3.87 8.46
N GLU A 86 12.48 3.76 7.14
CA GLU A 86 13.27 4.60 6.25
C GLU A 86 12.65 5.97 6.05
N LYS A 87 13.56 6.93 5.91
CA LYS A 87 13.34 8.37 5.97
C LYS A 87 12.61 8.88 4.73
N ILE A 88 11.29 8.75 4.71
CA ILE A 88 10.44 9.26 3.63
C ILE A 88 10.21 10.75 3.83
N LYS A 89 10.25 11.52 2.74
CA LYS A 89 9.83 12.93 2.76
C LYS A 89 8.32 13.01 2.49
N ILE A 90 7.56 13.49 3.47
CA ILE A 90 6.14 13.80 3.34
C ILE A 90 5.97 15.32 3.40
N ASN A 91 5.38 15.90 2.36
CA ASN A 91 5.21 17.36 2.23
C ASN A 91 6.54 18.10 2.47
N ASN A 92 7.61 17.60 1.85
CA ASN A 92 9.01 18.03 1.98
C ASN A 92 9.68 17.85 3.35
N ASN A 93 8.95 17.37 4.37
CA ASN A 93 9.49 17.11 5.69
C ASN A 93 9.95 15.66 5.82
N LEU A 94 11.12 15.44 6.42
CA LEU A 94 11.59 14.10 6.74
C LEU A 94 10.74 13.56 7.89
N VAL A 95 10.00 12.48 7.65
CA VAL A 95 9.17 11.86 8.68
C VAL A 95 9.36 10.35 8.65
N SER A 96 9.45 9.76 9.83
CA SER A 96 9.32 8.30 9.97
C SER A 96 7.83 7.97 9.94
N ARG A 97 7.34 7.53 8.77
CA ARG A 97 5.98 7.03 8.65
C ARG A 97 5.95 5.79 7.78
N LYS A 98 5.63 4.69 8.43
CA LYS A 98 5.60 3.32 7.91
C LYS A 98 4.46 3.07 6.92
N VAL A 99 3.32 3.72 7.16
CA VAL A 99 2.08 3.46 6.44
C VAL A 99 1.34 4.75 6.13
N LEU A 100 0.85 4.85 4.89
CA LEU A 100 -0.09 5.87 4.46
C LEU A 100 -1.43 5.24 4.12
N THR A 101 -2.51 5.95 4.42
CA THR A 101 -3.87 5.47 4.17
C THR A 101 -4.66 6.55 3.47
N THR A 102 -5.42 6.23 2.42
CA THR A 102 -6.26 7.24 1.76
C THR A 102 -7.38 7.77 2.66
N ARG A 103 -7.74 7.03 3.73
CA ARG A 103 -8.71 7.48 4.75
C ARG A 103 -8.19 8.69 5.53
N SER A 104 -6.96 8.59 6.05
CA SER A 104 -6.34 9.64 6.87
C SER A 104 -5.62 10.69 6.02
N ASP A 105 -4.84 10.23 5.04
CA ASP A 105 -3.93 11.05 4.24
C ASP A 105 -4.57 11.59 2.95
N LYS A 106 -5.86 11.29 2.73
CA LYS A 106 -6.65 11.69 1.56
C LYS A 106 -6.08 11.13 0.28
N ASP A 107 -5.74 11.97 -0.69
CA ASP A 107 -5.01 11.54 -1.87
C ASP A 107 -3.49 11.53 -1.60
N ILE A 108 -2.80 10.54 -2.18
CA ILE A 108 -1.37 10.30 -1.94
C ILE A 108 -0.67 10.33 -3.30
N PHE A 109 0.21 11.30 -3.49
CA PHE A 109 1.03 11.43 -4.68
C PHE A 109 2.47 11.03 -4.40
N LEU A 110 2.95 10.01 -5.10
CA LEU A 110 4.30 9.46 -4.99
C LEU A 110 5.14 9.88 -6.19
N LYS A 111 6.26 10.56 -5.94
CA LYS A 111 7.28 10.83 -6.95
C LYS A 111 8.53 10.01 -6.65
N ILE A 112 8.91 9.17 -7.59
CA ILE A 112 10.14 8.38 -7.54
C ILE A 112 11.09 8.94 -8.59
N SER A 113 12.24 9.42 -8.15
CA SER A 113 13.28 9.93 -9.07
C SER A 113 14.10 8.80 -9.69
N PRO A 114 14.85 9.05 -10.78
CA PRO A 114 15.75 8.06 -11.37
C PRO A 114 16.83 7.54 -10.41
N THR A 115 17.20 8.32 -9.38
CA THR A 115 18.18 7.91 -8.35
C THR A 115 17.55 7.14 -7.20
N GLY A 116 16.26 6.79 -7.28
CA GLY A 116 15.55 6.06 -6.23
C GLY A 116 15.07 6.94 -5.07
N LYS A 117 15.33 8.25 -5.08
CA LYS A 117 14.76 9.15 -4.07
C LYS A 117 13.23 9.21 -4.20
N ILE A 118 12.55 8.91 -3.09
CA ILE A 118 11.09 8.95 -2.95
C ILE A 118 10.69 10.27 -2.31
N SER A 119 9.67 10.93 -2.86
CA SER A 119 8.98 12.08 -2.26
C SER A 119 7.49 11.84 -2.29
N VAL A 120 6.83 12.11 -1.17
CA VAL A 120 5.41 11.88 -0.96
C VAL A 120 4.74 13.20 -0.68
N ASN A 121 3.61 13.44 -1.33
CA ASN A 121 2.69 14.49 -0.93
C ASN A 121 1.34 13.86 -0.60
N THR A 122 0.76 14.27 0.52
CA THR A 122 -0.56 13.82 0.96
C THR A 122 -1.53 14.98 0.87
N ASN A 123 -2.82 14.70 0.63
CA ASN A 123 -3.83 15.73 0.36
C ASN A 123 -3.38 16.68 -0.78
N TYR A 124 -2.69 16.12 -1.77
CA TYR A 124 -2.09 16.81 -2.91
C TYR A 124 -3.13 17.54 -3.77
N PHE A 125 -4.35 17.00 -3.89
CA PHE A 125 -5.42 17.58 -4.71
C PHE A 125 -6.38 18.50 -3.94
N ALA A 126 -6.07 18.90 -2.70
CA ALA A 126 -6.95 19.72 -1.87
C ALA A 126 -7.47 20.98 -2.57
N ASN A 127 -6.59 21.72 -3.25
CA ASN A 127 -6.94 22.98 -3.94
C ASN A 127 -7.82 22.74 -5.17
N VAL A 128 -7.53 21.67 -5.94
CA VAL A 128 -8.31 21.32 -7.14
C VAL A 128 -9.72 20.88 -6.75
N LEU A 129 -9.86 20.10 -5.68
CA LEU A 129 -11.17 19.69 -5.15
C LEU A 129 -11.99 20.89 -4.68
N ALA A 130 -11.35 21.88 -4.04
CA ALA A 130 -12.00 23.11 -3.61
C ALA A 130 -12.47 23.98 -4.80
N GLU A 131 -11.72 24.00 -5.90
CA GLU A 131 -12.12 24.71 -7.12
C GLU A 131 -13.30 24.03 -7.82
N ILE A 132 -13.26 22.70 -7.97
CA ILE A 132 -14.38 21.93 -8.57
C ILE A 132 -15.68 22.12 -7.77
N ALA A 133 -15.58 22.19 -6.43
CA ALA A 133 -16.75 22.38 -5.57
C ALA A 133 -17.40 23.77 -5.71
N LYS A 134 -16.68 24.78 -6.19
CA LYS A 134 -17.22 26.14 -6.44
C LYS A 134 -17.95 26.28 -7.77
N VAL A 135 -17.79 25.32 -8.68
CA VAL A 135 -18.40 25.32 -10.03
C VAL A 135 -19.68 24.45 -10.06
N LYS A 136 -20.10 23.91 -8.91
CA LYS A 136 -21.37 23.21 -8.70
C LYS A 136 -22.31 24.07 -7.89
#